data_AF-F7KYN5-F1
#
_entry.id   AF-F7KYN5-F1
#
_cell.length_a   1.000
_cell.length_b   1.000
_cell.length_c   1.000
_cell.angle_alpha   90.00
_cell.angle_beta   90.00
_cell.angle_gamma   90.00
#
_symmetry.space_group_name_H-M   'P 1'
#
loop_
_entity.id
_entity.type
_entity.pdbx_description
1 polymer ?
#
loop_
_entity_poly.entity_id
_entity_poly.type
_entity_poly.pdbx_seq_one_letter_code
_entity_poly.pdbx_strand_id
1 'polypeptide(L)'
;MFREKEQISDIVIATKVALKTKTEIKYLPFEYEKNIEFLFTKNKILFFEKSYKAKTIEEWYKYCLKLGLEDIQILLPVSSVNSNIPNELNTNKNKFICYFKNNLVLYFTPKWNATSGGWNIIYTAHKYENSVNEKIKFYNNTEDFRNILIKIRDFSNEIGVRNFANIFNYAFELLDEKKYTMNKEKFPLNFLPDKNARLYVSSMTANVFGGMGSWDDGVPYCAYEKGLTDEYDKLSKELSEQIELATMYALNEW
;
A
#
# COMPACT_ATOMS: atom_id res chain seq x y z
N MET A 1 11.80 -6.80 1.18
CA MET A 1 10.38 -7.10 1.52
C MET A 1 9.49 -6.32 0.55
N PHE A 2 9.60 -6.61 -0.75
CA PHE A 2 9.14 -5.70 -1.81
C PHE A 2 7.63 -5.69 -2.06
N ARG A 3 6.93 -6.74 -1.67
CA ARG A 3 5.57 -7.02 -2.16
C ARG A 3 4.49 -6.94 -1.08
N GLU A 4 4.84 -6.65 0.17
CA GLU A 4 3.84 -6.53 1.25
C GLU A 4 2.79 -5.46 0.91
N LYS A 5 3.25 -4.30 0.40
CA LYS A 5 2.36 -3.22 -0.04
C LYS A 5 1.44 -3.66 -1.18
N GLU A 6 1.94 -4.41 -2.14
CA GLU A 6 1.14 -4.94 -3.26
C GLU A 6 0.07 -5.90 -2.74
N GLN A 7 0.43 -6.86 -1.88
CA GLN A 7 -0.51 -7.80 -1.29
C GLN A 7 -1.64 -7.09 -0.53
N ILE A 8 -1.30 -6.14 0.34
CA ILE A 8 -2.31 -5.39 1.10
C ILE A 8 -3.21 -4.60 0.13
N SER A 9 -2.64 -3.99 -0.89
CA SER A 9 -3.38 -3.25 -1.91
C SER A 9 -4.39 -4.16 -2.62
N ASP A 10 -3.98 -5.37 -3.02
CA ASP A 10 -4.86 -6.34 -3.67
C ASP A 10 -5.99 -6.81 -2.76
N ILE A 11 -5.71 -7.06 -1.47
CA ILE A 11 -6.75 -7.37 -0.46
C ILE A 11 -7.75 -6.22 -0.33
N VAL A 12 -7.27 -4.97 -0.24
CA VAL A 12 -8.11 -3.77 -0.09
C VAL A 12 -9.01 -3.57 -1.31
N ILE A 13 -8.45 -3.65 -2.53
CA ILE A 13 -9.22 -3.49 -3.75
C ILE A 13 -10.23 -4.64 -3.88
N ALA A 14 -9.82 -5.90 -3.71
CA ALA A 14 -10.70 -7.06 -3.79
C ALA A 14 -11.88 -6.96 -2.80
N THR A 15 -11.60 -6.50 -1.57
CA THR A 15 -12.63 -6.31 -0.54
C THR A 15 -13.59 -5.18 -0.90
N LYS A 16 -13.08 -4.01 -1.35
CA LYS A 16 -13.94 -2.89 -1.80
C LYS A 16 -14.83 -3.32 -2.97
N VAL A 17 -14.28 -4.05 -3.93
CA VAL A 17 -15.05 -4.59 -5.06
C VAL A 17 -16.17 -5.49 -4.56
N ALA A 18 -15.84 -6.49 -3.73
CA ALA A 18 -16.82 -7.43 -3.18
C ALA A 18 -17.93 -6.75 -2.37
N LEU A 19 -17.59 -5.70 -1.60
CA LEU A 19 -18.56 -4.88 -0.87
C LEU A 19 -19.49 -4.11 -1.83
N LYS A 20 -18.92 -3.44 -2.84
CA LYS A 20 -19.68 -2.65 -3.83
C LYS A 20 -20.62 -3.52 -4.68
N THR A 21 -20.14 -4.69 -5.12
CA THR A 21 -20.90 -5.62 -5.96
C THR A 21 -21.78 -6.58 -5.17
N LYS A 22 -21.64 -6.64 -3.84
CA LYS A 22 -22.30 -7.60 -2.95
C LYS A 22 -22.05 -9.06 -3.34
N THR A 23 -20.82 -9.35 -3.78
CA THR A 23 -20.39 -10.70 -4.17
C THR A 23 -19.39 -11.30 -3.19
N GLU A 24 -19.04 -12.57 -3.40
CA GLU A 24 -17.87 -13.14 -2.73
C GLU A 24 -16.59 -12.39 -3.14
N ILE A 25 -15.63 -12.35 -2.22
CA ILE A 25 -14.30 -11.80 -2.49
C ILE A 25 -13.56 -12.72 -3.45
N LYS A 26 -12.95 -12.12 -4.48
CA LYS A 26 -12.02 -12.82 -5.37
C LYS A 26 -10.64 -12.27 -5.09
N TYR A 27 -9.72 -13.14 -4.69
CA TYR A 27 -8.32 -12.79 -4.45
C TYR A 27 -7.44 -13.85 -5.08
N LEU A 28 -6.40 -13.43 -5.79
CA LEU A 28 -5.45 -14.32 -6.44
C LEU A 28 -4.09 -14.13 -5.78
N PRO A 29 -3.66 -15.05 -4.89
CA PRO A 29 -2.36 -14.94 -4.25
C PRO A 29 -1.23 -15.05 -5.28
N PHE A 30 -0.13 -14.36 -5.01
CA PHE A 30 1.10 -14.60 -5.77
C PHE A 30 1.67 -15.99 -5.46
N GLU A 31 2.46 -16.57 -6.36
CA GLU A 31 3.00 -17.94 -6.21
C GLU A 31 3.80 -18.16 -4.91
N TYR A 32 4.43 -17.09 -4.38
CA TYR A 32 5.20 -17.12 -3.14
C TYR A 32 4.34 -16.93 -1.88
N GLU A 33 3.05 -16.66 -1.99
CA GLU A 33 2.11 -16.53 -0.86
C GLU A 33 1.50 -17.88 -0.53
N LYS A 34 2.14 -18.62 0.38
CA LYS A 34 1.76 -20.02 0.66
C LYS A 34 0.54 -20.16 1.54
N ASN A 35 0.36 -19.21 2.46
CA ASN A 35 -0.79 -19.18 3.36
C ASN A 35 -1.07 -17.74 3.79
N ILE A 36 -2.36 -17.36 3.87
CA ILE A 36 -2.80 -16.05 4.34
C ILE A 36 -3.90 -16.26 5.38
N GLU A 37 -3.58 -15.98 6.63
CA GLU A 37 -4.46 -16.20 7.76
C GLU A 37 -4.75 -14.90 8.52
N PHE A 38 -5.90 -14.85 9.19
CA PHE A 38 -6.33 -13.69 9.97
C PHE A 38 -6.67 -14.09 11.41
N LEU A 39 -6.00 -13.46 12.36
CA LEU A 39 -6.14 -13.72 13.79
C LEU A 39 -6.90 -12.60 14.48
N PHE A 40 -8.03 -12.97 15.07
CA PHE A 40 -8.82 -12.15 15.98
C PHE A 40 -8.56 -12.67 17.39
N THR A 41 -7.77 -11.94 18.18
CA THR A 41 -7.35 -12.39 19.51
C THR A 41 -8.10 -11.64 20.59
N LYS A 42 -8.72 -12.38 21.53
CA LYS A 42 -9.52 -11.81 22.64
C LYS A 42 -8.75 -10.74 23.44
N ASN A 43 -7.48 -10.99 23.75
CA ASN A 43 -6.67 -10.07 24.54
C ASN A 43 -6.31 -8.77 23.78
N LYS A 44 -6.44 -8.74 22.45
CA LYS A 44 -6.21 -7.54 21.63
C LYS A 44 -7.49 -6.86 21.19
N ILE A 45 -8.63 -7.52 21.39
CA ILE A 45 -9.94 -7.08 20.94
C ILE A 45 -10.94 -7.53 22.01
N LEU A 46 -11.18 -6.66 23.00
CA LEU A 46 -11.98 -6.96 24.19
C LEU A 46 -13.41 -7.47 23.88
N PHE A 47 -13.92 -7.25 22.68
CA PHE A 47 -15.27 -7.62 22.27
C PHE A 47 -15.45 -9.10 21.88
N PHE A 48 -14.37 -9.87 21.68
CA PHE A 48 -14.50 -11.27 21.28
C PHE A 48 -14.53 -12.21 22.50
N GLU A 49 -15.60 -13.00 22.62
CA GLU A 49 -15.74 -14.00 23.68
C GLU A 49 -14.65 -15.09 23.59
N LYS A 50 -14.24 -15.44 22.37
CA LYS A 50 -13.19 -16.42 22.03
C LYS A 50 -12.34 -15.89 20.87
N SER A 51 -11.06 -16.26 20.86
CA SER A 51 -10.20 -16.00 19.70
C SER A 51 -10.72 -16.73 18.46
N TYR A 52 -10.68 -16.07 17.31
CA TYR A 52 -11.07 -16.63 16.02
C TYR A 52 -9.90 -16.56 15.03
N LYS A 53 -9.77 -17.59 14.21
CA LYS A 53 -8.75 -17.69 13.17
C LYS A 53 -9.44 -18.03 11.85
N ALA A 54 -9.41 -17.09 10.91
CA ALA A 54 -9.75 -17.38 9.52
C ALA A 54 -8.50 -17.90 8.81
N LYS A 55 -8.65 -19.02 8.10
CA LYS A 55 -7.55 -19.70 7.40
C LYS A 55 -7.37 -19.20 5.96
N THR A 56 -8.35 -18.46 5.44
CA THR A 56 -8.30 -17.89 4.10
C THR A 56 -8.87 -16.47 4.08
N ILE A 57 -8.63 -15.75 2.99
CA ILE A 57 -9.21 -14.42 2.75
C ILE A 57 -10.73 -14.50 2.64
N GLU A 58 -11.29 -15.55 2.04
CA GLU A 58 -12.74 -15.76 1.93
C GLU A 58 -13.38 -16.01 3.30
N GLU A 59 -12.74 -16.82 4.16
CA GLU A 59 -13.20 -17.03 5.54
C GLU A 59 -13.15 -15.73 6.33
N TRP A 60 -12.06 -14.96 6.20
CA TRP A 60 -11.91 -13.66 6.86
C TRP A 60 -12.98 -12.67 6.40
N TYR A 61 -13.19 -12.54 5.09
CA TYR A 61 -14.20 -11.65 4.53
C TYR A 61 -15.61 -12.04 4.99
N LYS A 62 -15.97 -13.33 4.93
CA LYS A 62 -17.26 -13.83 5.44
C LYS A 62 -17.43 -13.54 6.94
N TYR A 63 -16.37 -13.66 7.73
CA TYR A 63 -16.40 -13.31 9.15
C TYR A 63 -16.58 -11.80 9.36
N CYS A 64 -15.83 -10.97 8.64
CA CYS A 64 -15.96 -9.52 8.70
C CYS A 64 -17.35 -9.02 8.26
N LEU A 65 -17.96 -9.63 7.24
CA LEU A 65 -19.35 -9.34 6.86
C LEU A 65 -20.34 -9.64 7.99
N LYS A 66 -20.17 -10.75 8.71
CA LYS A 66 -21.01 -11.08 9.89
C LYS A 66 -20.86 -10.05 11.01
N LEU A 67 -19.68 -9.47 11.16
CA LEU A 67 -19.43 -8.36 12.09
C LEU A 67 -19.95 -7.01 11.58
N GLY A 68 -20.46 -6.94 10.35
CA GLY A 68 -21.00 -5.73 9.74
C GLY A 68 -19.95 -4.84 9.10
N LEU A 69 -18.96 -5.41 8.40
CA LEU A 69 -17.99 -4.66 7.61
C LEU A 69 -18.69 -3.73 6.60
N GLU A 70 -18.34 -2.44 6.63
CA GLU A 70 -18.88 -1.39 5.76
C GLU A 70 -17.84 -0.87 4.78
N ASP A 71 -16.58 -0.77 5.18
CA ASP A 71 -15.50 -0.28 4.32
C ASP A 71 -14.12 -0.75 4.81
N ILE A 72 -13.12 -0.54 3.96
CA ILE A 72 -11.71 -0.84 4.21
C ILE A 72 -10.84 0.25 3.61
N GLN A 73 -9.72 0.57 4.25
CA GLN A 73 -8.70 1.48 3.73
C GLN A 73 -7.30 0.90 3.94
N ILE A 74 -6.36 1.20 3.05
CA ILE A 74 -4.93 0.94 3.26
C ILE A 74 -4.31 2.09 4.07
N LEU A 75 -3.40 1.76 4.98
CA LEU A 75 -2.58 2.73 5.72
C LEU A 75 -1.12 2.34 5.58
N LEU A 76 -0.35 3.25 4.99
CA LEU A 76 1.09 3.14 4.81
C LEU A 76 1.77 4.13 5.76
N PRO A 77 2.97 3.80 6.27
CA PRO A 77 3.74 4.74 7.07
C PRO A 77 4.02 5.99 6.24
N VAL A 78 3.92 7.18 6.83
CA VAL A 78 4.35 8.44 6.21
C VAL A 78 4.89 9.36 7.31
N SER A 79 5.73 10.32 6.98
CA SER A 79 6.12 11.33 7.97
C SER A 79 4.89 12.07 8.48
N SER A 80 4.80 12.23 9.80
CA SER A 80 3.60 12.73 10.51
C SER A 80 3.18 14.15 10.15
N VAL A 81 3.98 14.87 9.35
CA VAL A 81 3.79 16.28 9.03
C VAL A 81 2.64 16.49 8.03
N ASN A 82 2.27 15.48 7.24
CA ASN A 82 1.35 15.65 6.09
C ASN A 82 0.14 14.70 6.08
N SER A 83 -0.14 13.97 7.15
CA SER A 83 -1.21 12.98 7.16
C SER A 83 -2.33 13.32 8.14
N ASN A 84 -3.58 13.26 7.67
CA ASN A 84 -4.77 13.22 8.54
C ASN A 84 -4.86 11.89 9.33
N ILE A 85 -3.77 11.12 9.38
CA ILE A 85 -3.73 9.80 10.01
C ILE A 85 -3.41 10.02 11.50
N PRO A 86 -4.26 9.54 12.41
CA PRO A 86 -3.97 9.60 13.85
C PRO A 86 -2.61 8.98 14.18
N ASN A 87 -1.87 9.59 15.10
CA ASN A 87 -0.51 9.16 15.46
C ASN A 87 -0.45 7.68 15.91
N GLU A 88 -1.48 7.16 16.56
CA GLU A 88 -1.52 5.74 16.98
C GLU A 88 -1.68 4.79 15.79
N LEU A 89 -2.28 5.27 14.69
CA LEU A 89 -2.43 4.53 13.45
C LEU A 89 -1.23 4.74 12.51
N ASN A 90 -0.53 5.87 12.59
CA ASN A 90 0.67 6.14 11.78
C ASN A 90 1.92 5.48 12.39
N THR A 91 1.99 4.16 12.29
CA THR A 91 3.15 3.37 12.73
C THR A 91 4.03 2.99 11.54
N ASN A 92 5.29 2.60 11.77
CA ASN A 92 6.23 2.08 10.75
C ASN A 92 5.86 0.70 10.14
N LYS A 93 4.57 0.38 10.02
CA LYS A 93 4.06 -0.89 9.51
C LYS A 93 2.94 -0.64 8.54
N ASN A 94 3.03 -1.25 7.36
CA ASN A 94 1.91 -1.30 6.44
C ASN A 94 0.77 -2.06 7.11
N LYS A 95 -0.45 -1.57 6.90
CA LYS A 95 -1.65 -2.17 7.47
C LYS A 95 -2.85 -1.82 6.60
N PHE A 96 -3.96 -2.49 6.84
CA PHE A 96 -5.26 -2.02 6.39
C PHE A 96 -6.19 -1.88 7.59
N ILE A 97 -7.16 -0.99 7.47
CA ILE A 97 -8.15 -0.65 8.47
C ILE A 97 -9.54 -0.97 7.94
N CYS A 98 -10.35 -1.65 8.74
CA CYS A 98 -11.70 -2.05 8.43
C CYS A 98 -12.67 -1.27 9.33
N TYR A 99 -13.69 -0.70 8.70
CA TYR A 99 -14.78 0.03 9.33
C TYR A 99 -16.00 -0.87 9.38
N PHE A 100 -16.55 -1.07 10.56
CA PHE A 100 -17.73 -1.89 10.80
C PHE A 100 -18.86 -1.04 11.38
N LYS A 101 -20.07 -1.58 11.33
CA LYS A 101 -21.24 -1.06 12.05
C LYS A 101 -20.93 -0.84 13.54
N ASN A 102 -21.69 0.05 14.17
CA ASN A 102 -21.58 0.38 15.60
C ASN A 102 -20.21 0.96 16.00
N ASN A 103 -19.56 1.67 15.07
CA ASN A 103 -18.31 2.42 15.30
C ASN A 103 -17.11 1.52 15.63
N LEU A 104 -17.21 0.22 15.35
CA LEU A 104 -16.11 -0.70 15.50
C LEU A 104 -15.11 -0.49 14.36
N VAL A 105 -13.86 -0.26 14.73
CA VAL A 105 -12.76 -0.11 13.78
C VAL A 105 -11.66 -1.09 14.17
N LEU A 106 -11.28 -1.95 13.22
CA LEU A 106 -10.16 -2.89 13.39
C LEU A 106 -9.09 -2.59 12.35
N TYR A 107 -7.83 -2.56 12.77
CA TYR A 107 -6.71 -2.54 11.83
C TYR A 107 -5.94 -3.86 11.89
N PHE A 108 -5.38 -4.26 10.75
CA PHE A 108 -4.70 -5.53 10.57
C PHE A 108 -3.26 -5.30 10.16
N THR A 109 -2.33 -5.82 10.96
CA THR A 109 -0.90 -5.77 10.66
C THR A 109 -0.42 -7.15 10.22
N PRO A 110 0.24 -7.29 9.06
CA PRO A 110 0.81 -8.55 8.61
C PRO A 110 2.06 -8.92 9.41
N LYS A 111 2.33 -10.23 9.46
CA LYS A 111 3.64 -10.81 9.79
C LYS A 111 3.98 -11.86 8.74
N TRP A 112 5.10 -11.66 8.06
CA TRP A 112 5.61 -12.57 7.03
C TRP A 112 6.62 -13.53 7.65
N ASN A 113 6.37 -14.83 7.52
CA ASN A 113 7.29 -15.87 7.99
C ASN A 113 7.79 -16.67 6.78
N ALA A 114 9.11 -16.74 6.59
CA ALA A 114 9.71 -17.46 5.48
C ALA A 114 9.45 -18.97 5.57
N THR A 115 9.25 -19.59 4.42
CA THR A 115 9.15 -21.04 4.23
C THR A 115 10.05 -21.49 3.09
N SER A 116 10.19 -22.79 2.86
CA SER A 116 11.07 -23.35 1.82
C SER A 116 10.72 -22.94 0.38
N GLY A 117 9.54 -22.37 0.13
CA GLY A 117 9.11 -21.97 -1.21
C GLY A 117 8.37 -20.63 -1.28
N GLY A 118 8.40 -19.83 -0.20
CA GLY A 118 7.66 -18.57 -0.14
C GLY A 118 7.42 -18.10 1.29
N TRP A 119 6.23 -17.58 1.56
CA TRP A 119 5.91 -16.91 2.80
C TRP A 119 4.54 -17.35 3.32
N ASN A 120 4.47 -17.57 4.63
CA ASN A 120 3.22 -17.64 5.37
C ASN A 120 2.94 -16.27 5.99
N ILE A 121 1.80 -15.68 5.66
CA ILE A 121 1.38 -14.37 6.09
C ILE A 121 0.27 -14.51 7.14
N ILE A 122 0.47 -13.87 8.28
CA ILE A 122 -0.52 -13.83 9.36
C ILE A 122 -0.87 -12.38 9.64
N TYR A 123 -2.11 -12.00 9.35
CA TYR A 123 -2.68 -10.71 9.73
C TYR A 123 -3.24 -10.79 11.15
N THR A 124 -2.77 -9.93 12.04
CA THR A 124 -3.34 -9.80 13.38
C THR A 124 -4.26 -8.60 13.43
N ALA A 125 -5.52 -8.82 13.82
CA ALA A 125 -6.48 -7.76 14.08
C ALA A 125 -6.20 -7.08 15.41
N HIS A 126 -6.38 -5.76 15.44
CA HIS A 126 -6.27 -4.92 16.62
C HIS A 126 -7.41 -3.91 16.61
N LYS A 127 -7.98 -3.62 17.78
CA LYS A 127 -9.02 -2.60 17.90
C LYS A 127 -8.39 -1.21 17.91
N TYR A 128 -8.99 -0.28 17.16
CA TYR A 128 -8.69 1.14 17.31
C TYR A 128 -9.63 1.74 18.36
N GLU A 129 -9.09 2.05 19.54
CA GLU A 129 -9.89 2.48 20.71
C GLU A 129 -10.42 3.91 20.57
N ASN A 130 -9.71 4.77 19.84
CA ASN A 130 -10.04 6.19 19.66
C ASN A 130 -10.96 6.42 18.43
N SER A 131 -11.75 5.42 18.03
CA SER A 131 -12.58 5.51 16.83
C SER A 131 -13.74 6.51 17.01
N VAL A 132 -13.56 7.72 16.50
CA VAL A 132 -14.67 8.49 15.96
C VAL A 132 -15.07 7.89 14.61
N ASN A 133 -16.36 7.89 14.26
CA ASN A 133 -16.89 7.28 13.03
C ASN A 133 -16.37 7.87 11.71
N GLU A 134 -15.47 8.85 11.78
CA GLU A 134 -14.95 9.50 10.61
C GLU A 134 -13.85 8.66 9.98
N LYS A 135 -14.06 8.29 8.72
CA LYS A 135 -13.04 7.66 7.89
C LYS A 135 -11.88 8.62 7.69
N ILE A 136 -10.67 8.07 7.60
CA ILE A 136 -9.49 8.88 7.30
C ILE A 136 -9.62 9.37 5.86
N LYS A 137 -9.47 10.68 5.66
CA LYS A 137 -9.48 11.30 4.34
C LYS A 137 -8.06 11.50 3.84
N PHE A 138 -7.82 11.09 2.60
CA PHE A 138 -6.52 11.24 1.94
C PHE A 138 -6.58 12.36 0.91
N TYR A 139 -5.59 13.25 0.95
CA TYR A 139 -5.48 14.33 -0.02
C TYR A 139 -4.93 13.82 -1.34
N ASN A 140 -5.41 14.42 -2.43
CA ASN A 140 -4.92 14.12 -3.77
C ASN A 140 -3.52 14.75 -3.97
N ASN A 141 -2.47 13.94 -3.85
CA ASN A 141 -1.08 14.37 -4.05
C ASN A 141 -0.57 14.14 -5.50
N THR A 142 -1.46 13.97 -6.48
CA THR A 142 -1.06 13.65 -7.87
C THR A 142 -0.02 14.62 -8.43
N GLU A 143 -0.16 15.92 -8.17
CA GLU A 143 0.75 16.93 -8.72
C GLU A 143 2.10 16.97 -7.99
N ASP A 144 2.11 16.81 -6.67
CA ASP A 144 3.34 16.67 -5.90
C ASP A 144 4.10 15.41 -6.32
N PHE A 145 3.38 14.30 -6.53
CA PHE A 145 3.96 13.06 -7.02
C PHE A 145 4.53 13.21 -8.43
N ARG A 146 3.81 13.91 -9.33
CA ARG A 146 4.31 14.25 -10.67
C ARG A 146 5.63 15.04 -10.60
N ASN A 147 5.68 16.05 -9.74
CA ASN A 147 6.83 16.92 -9.59
C ASN A 147 8.06 16.17 -9.07
N ILE A 148 7.90 15.29 -8.08
CA ILE A 148 9.04 14.51 -7.57
C ILE A 148 9.55 13.49 -8.60
N LEU A 149 8.67 12.88 -9.41
CA LEU A 149 9.08 11.98 -10.50
C LEU A 149 9.98 12.68 -11.51
N ILE A 150 9.66 13.93 -11.86
CA ILE A 150 10.50 14.76 -12.75
C ILE A 150 11.86 15.04 -12.10
N LYS A 151 11.86 15.55 -10.86
CA LYS A 151 13.11 15.90 -10.14
C LYS A 151 14.03 14.69 -10.00
N ILE A 152 13.51 13.56 -9.53
CA ILE A 152 14.35 12.36 -9.27
C ILE A 152 14.80 11.68 -10.56
N ARG A 153 14.05 11.79 -11.66
CA ARG A 153 14.50 11.40 -13.00
C ARG A 153 15.71 12.23 -13.44
N ASP A 154 15.61 13.54 -13.32
CA ASP A 154 16.67 14.46 -13.77
C ASP A 154 17.93 14.28 -12.92
N PHE A 155 17.76 14.17 -11.60
CA PHE A 155 18.81 13.80 -10.66
C PHE A 155 19.47 12.46 -11.01
N SER A 156 18.68 11.43 -11.33
CA SER A 156 19.20 10.11 -11.75
C SER A 156 20.08 10.21 -13.00
N ASN A 157 19.74 11.08 -13.95
CA ASN A 157 20.56 11.33 -15.13
C ASN A 157 21.88 12.03 -14.76
N GLU A 158 21.81 13.01 -13.85
CA GLU A 158 22.97 13.79 -13.39
C GLU A 158 24.03 12.90 -12.72
N ILE A 159 23.60 11.99 -11.85
CA ILE A 159 24.51 11.04 -11.17
C ILE A 159 24.86 9.81 -12.03
N GLY A 160 24.34 9.71 -13.25
CA GLY A 160 24.71 8.68 -14.23
C GLY A 160 23.95 7.35 -14.12
N VAL A 161 22.90 7.26 -13.29
CA VAL A 161 22.11 6.03 -13.07
C VAL A 161 20.89 5.96 -14.00
N ARG A 162 21.14 5.94 -15.32
CA ARG A 162 20.11 6.06 -16.38
C ARG A 162 19.00 5.01 -16.31
N ASN A 163 19.27 3.83 -15.77
CA ASN A 163 18.26 2.79 -15.57
C ASN A 163 17.14 3.28 -14.64
N PHE A 164 17.46 3.98 -13.55
CA PHE A 164 16.46 4.55 -12.66
C PHE A 164 15.78 5.77 -13.27
N ALA A 165 16.51 6.62 -13.99
CA ALA A 165 15.89 7.71 -14.76
C ALA A 165 14.80 7.20 -15.70
N ASN A 166 15.04 6.08 -16.39
CA ASN A 166 14.05 5.46 -17.26
C ASN A 166 12.82 4.94 -16.49
N ILE A 167 13.02 4.37 -15.30
CA ILE A 167 11.92 3.92 -14.42
C ILE A 167 11.03 5.10 -14.02
N PHE A 168 11.64 6.20 -13.56
CA PHE A 168 10.90 7.38 -13.14
C PHE A 168 10.19 8.09 -14.30
N ASN A 169 10.82 8.15 -15.47
CA ASN A 169 10.17 8.65 -16.68
C ASN A 169 8.98 7.77 -17.08
N TYR A 170 9.12 6.45 -17.00
CA TYR A 170 8.02 5.54 -17.31
C TYR A 170 6.86 5.69 -16.31
N ALA A 171 7.14 5.79 -15.01
CA ALA A 171 6.13 6.11 -14.00
C ALA A 171 5.40 7.43 -14.34
N PHE A 172 6.14 8.49 -14.67
CA PHE A 172 5.55 9.76 -15.10
C PHE A 172 4.63 9.62 -16.33
N GLU A 173 5.05 8.86 -17.35
CA GLU A 173 4.24 8.61 -18.56
C GLU A 173 2.97 7.78 -18.28
N LEU A 174 3.01 6.90 -17.28
CA LEU A 174 1.83 6.16 -16.81
C LEU A 174 0.85 7.08 -16.09
N LEU A 175 1.36 8.06 -15.34
CA LEU A 175 0.53 9.07 -14.66
C LEU A 175 -0.15 10.03 -15.64
N ASP A 176 0.59 10.48 -16.67
CA ASP A 176 0.21 11.55 -17.61
C ASP A 176 -0.55 11.08 -18.87
N GLU A 177 -1.15 9.89 -18.82
CA GLU A 177 -1.95 9.28 -19.92
C GLU A 177 -1.19 8.92 -21.21
N LYS A 178 0.06 9.35 -21.39
CA LYS A 178 0.83 9.16 -22.64
C LYS A 178 1.11 7.70 -22.98
N LYS A 179 1.25 6.81 -22.00
CA LYS A 179 1.54 5.38 -22.21
C LYS A 179 0.66 4.42 -21.44
N TYR A 180 -0.32 4.91 -20.68
CA TYR A 180 -1.15 4.04 -19.86
C TYR A 180 -2.27 3.39 -20.68
N THR A 181 -2.00 2.20 -21.20
CA THR A 181 -3.06 1.26 -21.55
C THR A 181 -3.30 0.39 -20.33
N MET A 182 -4.39 0.64 -19.58
CA MET A 182 -4.76 -0.23 -18.46
C MET A 182 -4.85 -1.66 -18.98
N ASN A 183 -3.99 -2.54 -18.49
CA ASN A 183 -4.21 -3.97 -18.70
C ASN A 183 -5.37 -4.38 -17.81
N LYS A 184 -6.60 -4.25 -18.34
CA LYS A 184 -7.86 -4.59 -17.67
C LYS A 184 -7.97 -6.07 -17.29
N GLU A 185 -7.02 -6.91 -17.74
CA GLU A 185 -6.94 -8.31 -17.35
C GLU A 185 -6.21 -8.52 -16.02
N LYS A 186 -5.41 -7.54 -15.56
CA LYS A 186 -4.74 -7.61 -14.27
C LYS A 186 -5.70 -7.24 -13.15
N PHE A 187 -6.53 -8.20 -12.76
CA PHE A 187 -7.34 -8.14 -11.55
C PHE A 187 -6.43 -7.82 -10.34
N PRO A 188 -6.79 -6.88 -9.43
CA PRO A 188 -8.06 -6.15 -9.36
C PRO A 188 -8.01 -4.70 -9.91
N LEU A 189 -6.99 -4.32 -10.69
CA LEU A 189 -6.79 -2.94 -11.17
C LEU A 189 -7.94 -2.42 -12.05
N ASN A 190 -8.61 -3.32 -12.76
CA ASN A 190 -9.71 -3.01 -13.67
C ASN A 190 -10.97 -2.43 -12.99
N PHE A 191 -11.04 -2.48 -11.67
CA PHE A 191 -12.15 -1.91 -10.89
C PHE A 191 -11.89 -0.48 -10.41
N LEU A 192 -10.64 -0.01 -10.44
CA LEU A 192 -10.29 1.35 -10.08
C LEU A 192 -10.73 2.31 -11.19
N PRO A 193 -11.26 3.51 -10.86
CA PRO A 193 -11.39 4.57 -11.84
C PRO A 193 -10.04 4.86 -12.51
N ASP A 194 -10.03 5.18 -13.80
CA ASP A 194 -8.79 5.29 -14.59
C ASP A 194 -7.75 6.22 -13.94
N LYS A 195 -8.18 7.34 -13.34
CA LYS A 195 -7.28 8.26 -12.63
C LYS A 195 -6.59 7.58 -11.43
N ASN A 196 -7.34 6.86 -10.62
CA ASN A 196 -6.84 6.13 -9.45
C ASN A 196 -5.95 4.96 -9.88
N ALA A 197 -6.36 4.22 -10.93
CA ALA A 197 -5.59 3.12 -11.48
C ALA A 197 -4.21 3.59 -11.98
N ARG A 198 -4.17 4.72 -12.73
CA ARG A 198 -2.92 5.34 -13.19
C ARG A 198 -2.02 5.76 -12.05
N LEU A 199 -2.58 6.46 -11.06
CA LEU A 199 -1.81 6.93 -9.91
C LEU A 199 -1.22 5.75 -9.12
N TYR A 200 -2.00 4.71 -8.86
CA TYR A 200 -1.52 3.51 -8.16
C TYR A 200 -0.46 2.76 -8.97
N VAL A 201 -0.68 2.54 -10.27
CA VAL A 201 0.32 1.84 -11.09
C VAL A 201 1.60 2.68 -11.20
N SER A 202 1.49 3.99 -11.39
CA SER A 202 2.64 4.90 -11.39
C SER A 202 3.40 4.87 -10.06
N SER A 203 2.71 4.87 -8.92
CA SER A 203 3.36 4.83 -7.60
C SER A 203 4.05 3.49 -7.36
N MET A 204 3.47 2.39 -7.84
CA MET A 204 4.10 1.07 -7.78
C MET A 204 5.31 0.95 -8.72
N THR A 205 5.25 1.53 -9.91
CA THR A 205 6.38 1.57 -10.86
C THR A 205 7.56 2.37 -10.31
N ALA A 206 7.29 3.49 -9.63
CA ALA A 206 8.33 4.32 -9.03
C ALA A 206 8.91 3.74 -7.72
N ASN A 207 8.31 2.69 -7.17
CA ASN A 207 8.73 2.10 -5.90
C ASN A 207 9.98 1.22 -6.07
N VAL A 208 11.14 1.86 -6.11
CA VAL A 208 12.46 1.25 -6.35
C VAL A 208 13.24 0.95 -5.07
N PHE A 209 12.59 1.03 -3.90
CA PHE A 209 13.22 0.94 -2.58
C PHE A 209 13.30 -0.48 -2.02
N GLY A 210 14.38 -0.73 -1.27
CA GLY A 210 14.70 -2.00 -0.60
C GLY A 210 15.18 -3.10 -1.53
N GLY A 211 15.92 -4.11 -1.02
CA GLY A 211 16.37 -5.32 -1.74
C GLY A 211 17.49 -5.14 -2.78
N MET A 212 17.96 -6.26 -3.36
CA MET A 212 19.18 -6.24 -4.19
C MET A 212 18.98 -5.58 -5.55
N GLY A 213 19.89 -4.68 -5.92
CA GLY A 213 19.82 -3.83 -7.12
C GLY A 213 18.88 -2.63 -6.95
N SER A 214 18.49 -2.29 -5.72
CA SER A 214 17.56 -1.21 -5.45
C SER A 214 18.21 0.17 -5.50
N TRP A 215 17.36 1.19 -5.41
CA TRP A 215 17.79 2.58 -5.28
C TRP A 215 18.67 2.81 -4.04
N ASP A 216 18.58 1.98 -3.01
CA ASP A 216 19.31 2.16 -1.76
C ASP A 216 20.68 1.47 -1.75
N ASP A 217 21.00 0.67 -2.78
CA ASP A 217 22.23 -0.14 -2.80
C ASP A 217 23.44 0.63 -3.36
N GLY A 218 23.41 0.96 -4.66
CA GLY A 218 24.55 1.55 -5.38
C GLY A 218 24.42 3.04 -5.66
N VAL A 219 23.19 3.56 -5.66
CA VAL A 219 22.91 4.96 -5.99
C VAL A 219 23.47 5.95 -4.95
N PRO A 220 23.45 5.68 -3.63
CA PRO A 220 24.08 6.57 -2.65
C PRO A 220 25.55 6.84 -2.96
N TYR A 221 26.27 5.81 -3.40
CA TYR A 221 27.68 5.93 -3.77
C TYR A 221 27.87 6.80 -5.03
N CYS A 222 27.04 6.63 -6.06
CA CYS A 222 27.07 7.48 -7.25
C CYS A 222 26.80 8.96 -6.91
N ALA A 223 25.85 9.23 -6.00
CA ALA A 223 25.59 10.59 -5.53
C ALA A 223 26.77 11.17 -4.73
N TYR A 224 27.40 10.36 -3.87
CA TYR A 224 28.60 10.74 -3.12
C TYR A 224 29.77 11.11 -4.05
N GLU A 225 30.05 10.32 -5.09
CA GLU A 225 31.11 10.62 -6.06
C GLU A 225 30.90 11.96 -6.81
N LYS A 226 29.65 12.44 -6.85
CA LYS A 226 29.27 13.73 -7.44
C LYS A 226 29.14 14.87 -6.42
N GLY A 227 29.29 14.60 -5.13
CA GLY A 227 29.08 15.59 -4.07
C GLY A 227 27.61 15.96 -3.85
N LEU A 228 26.67 15.08 -4.22
CA LEU A 228 25.22 15.31 -4.21
C LEU A 228 24.48 14.44 -3.18
N THR A 229 25.15 14.02 -2.11
CA THR A 229 24.56 13.15 -1.07
C THR A 229 23.33 13.78 -0.41
N ASP A 230 23.38 15.07 -0.06
CA ASP A 230 22.25 15.75 0.59
C ASP A 230 21.01 15.81 -0.32
N GLU A 231 21.23 15.99 -1.62
CA GLU A 231 20.16 16.00 -2.62
C GLU A 231 19.58 14.61 -2.83
N TYR A 232 20.43 13.57 -2.87
CA TYR A 232 20.00 12.17 -2.88
C TYR A 232 19.08 11.88 -1.68
N ASP A 233 19.51 12.19 -0.45
CA ASP A 233 18.75 11.90 0.76
C ASP A 233 17.39 12.62 0.75
N LYS A 234 17.38 13.89 0.34
CA LYS A 234 16.16 14.69 0.23
C LYS A 234 15.19 14.13 -0.80
N LEU A 235 15.64 13.90 -2.03
CA LEU A 235 14.78 13.44 -3.12
C LEU A 235 14.28 12.01 -2.90
N SER A 236 15.13 11.14 -2.34
CA SER A 236 14.76 9.75 -2.02
C SER A 236 13.66 9.71 -0.96
N LYS A 237 13.80 10.52 0.10
CA LYS A 237 12.78 10.65 1.14
C LYS A 237 11.47 11.24 0.59
N GLU A 238 11.55 12.34 -0.15
CA GLU A 238 10.38 12.98 -0.78
C GLU A 238 9.67 11.98 -1.73
N LEU A 239 10.41 11.21 -2.53
CA LEU A 239 9.82 10.20 -3.41
C LEU A 239 9.11 9.10 -2.62
N SER A 240 9.74 8.54 -1.58
CA SER A 240 9.14 7.49 -0.76
C SER A 240 7.81 7.94 -0.15
N GLU A 241 7.79 9.14 0.45
CA GLU A 241 6.59 9.70 1.06
C GLU A 241 5.48 9.95 0.01
N GLN A 242 5.83 10.49 -1.16
CA GLN A 242 4.84 10.75 -2.22
C GLN A 242 4.28 9.45 -2.82
N ILE A 243 5.07 8.38 -2.90
CA ILE A 243 4.59 7.06 -3.32
C ILE A 243 3.54 6.53 -2.35
N GLU A 244 3.79 6.63 -1.05
CA GLU A 244 2.87 6.15 -0.01
C GLU A 244 1.56 6.94 -0.01
N LEU A 245 1.64 8.27 -0.09
CA LEU A 245 0.48 9.16 -0.22
C LEU A 245 -0.31 8.86 -1.50
N ALA A 246 0.37 8.68 -2.64
CA ALA A 246 -0.27 8.36 -3.92
C ALA A 246 -1.02 7.03 -3.88
N THR A 247 -0.40 6.00 -3.30
CA THR A 247 -1.04 4.69 -3.11
C THR A 247 -2.26 4.81 -2.19
N MET A 248 -2.14 5.50 -1.05
CA MET A 248 -3.26 5.65 -0.12
C MET A 248 -4.43 6.41 -0.76
N TYR A 249 -4.18 7.56 -1.41
CA TYR A 249 -5.23 8.30 -2.10
C TYR A 249 -5.89 7.45 -3.20
N ALA A 250 -5.09 6.82 -4.07
CA ALA A 250 -5.60 6.02 -5.18
C ALA A 250 -6.51 4.87 -4.72
N LEU A 251 -6.17 4.20 -3.62
CA LEU A 251 -6.90 3.00 -3.17
C LEU A 251 -8.02 3.29 -2.17
N ASN A 252 -7.96 4.41 -1.45
CA ASN A 252 -8.94 4.75 -0.42
C ASN A 252 -10.05 5.68 -0.94
N GLU A 253 -9.75 6.57 -1.91
CA GLU A 253 -10.66 7.63 -2.37
C GLU A 253 -11.28 7.28 -3.74
N TRP A 254 -12.15 6.25 -3.80
CA TRP A 254 -12.95 5.86 -4.97
C TRP A 254 -14.16 4.96 -4.67
#